data_AF-A0A0F6HF38-F1
#
_entry.id   AF-A0A0F6HF38-F1
#
_cell.length_a   1.000
_cell.length_b   1.000
_cell.length_c   1.000
_cell.angle_alpha   90.00
_cell.angle_beta   90.00
_cell.angle_gamma   90.00
#
_symmetry.space_group_name_H-M   'P 1'
#
loop_
_entity.id
_entity.type
_entity.pdbx_description
1 polymer ?
#
loop_
_entity_poly.entity_id
_entity_poly.type
_entity_poly.pdbx_seq_one_letter_code
_entity_poly.pdbx_strand_id
1 'polypeptide(L)'
;MSQNEWAKKTCARTAYQVHDNRDGTLWCEGVSGTGIGEVVVGLIDLKKKNFFYILTGDQYTRKTFESFSRPSEIVVHYLLPGEVGPSQNGGTILTNVGYFGKQSVKLSSEPGYQKIEIQPYKEILKEIKKQEDEILVLVAIEIKSVIEGKENKEHTCIAEIGNFKDESFYKKATIRD
;
A
#
# COMPACT_ATOMS: atom_id res chain seq x y z
N MET A 1 -1.68 28.27 -14.71
CA MET A 1 -1.19 26.99 -14.16
C MET A 1 -0.48 26.27 -15.29
N SER A 2 0.81 25.95 -15.13
CA SER A 2 1.55 25.21 -16.15
C SER A 2 1.09 23.74 -16.19
N GLN A 3 1.34 23.03 -17.30
CA GLN A 3 1.06 21.60 -17.41
C GLN A 3 1.72 20.79 -16.28
N ASN A 4 2.93 21.19 -15.87
CA ASN A 4 3.64 20.57 -14.75
C ASN A 4 2.98 20.85 -13.39
N GLU A 5 2.43 22.04 -13.18
CA GLU A 5 1.68 22.36 -11.96
C GLU A 5 0.33 21.64 -11.90
N TRP A 6 -0.35 21.55 -13.04
CA TRP A 6 -1.60 20.80 -13.17
C TRP A 6 -1.35 19.31 -12.86
N ALA A 7 -0.37 18.70 -13.54
CA ALA A 7 -0.02 17.29 -13.33
C ALA A 7 0.42 17.02 -11.88
N LYS A 8 1.21 17.91 -11.26
CA LYS A 8 1.55 17.78 -9.84
C LYS A 8 0.32 17.79 -8.96
N LYS A 9 -0.65 18.66 -9.20
CA LYS A 9 -1.88 18.74 -8.38
C LYS A 9 -2.80 17.54 -8.60
N THR A 10 -3.03 17.12 -9.84
CA THR A 10 -3.95 16.02 -10.16
C THR A 10 -3.36 14.65 -9.83
N CYS A 11 -2.02 14.51 -9.91
CA CYS A 11 -1.34 13.25 -9.61
C CYS A 11 -0.81 13.18 -8.16
N ALA A 12 -1.03 14.20 -7.34
CA ALA A 12 -0.46 14.32 -6.00
C ALA A 12 -0.95 13.28 -5.00
N ARG A 13 -2.08 12.61 -5.25
CA ARG A 13 -2.72 11.67 -4.31
C ARG A 13 -3.27 10.41 -5.00
N THR A 14 -2.72 10.02 -6.14
CA THR A 14 -3.25 8.89 -6.91
C THR A 14 -2.85 7.55 -6.30
N ALA A 15 -3.59 6.49 -6.62
CA ALA A 15 -3.29 5.13 -6.17
C ALA A 15 -1.92 4.62 -6.65
N TYR A 16 -1.28 5.27 -7.61
CA TYR A 16 0.08 4.95 -8.02
C TYR A 16 1.11 5.21 -6.92
N GLN A 17 0.85 6.18 -6.03
CA GLN A 17 1.83 6.63 -5.05
C GLN A 17 2.15 5.56 -4.00
N VAL A 18 1.23 4.63 -3.71
CA VAL A 18 1.50 3.53 -2.77
C VAL A 18 2.51 2.49 -3.28
N HIS A 19 3.10 2.68 -4.46
CA HIS A 19 4.11 1.79 -5.04
C HIS A 19 5.38 2.51 -5.50
N ASP A 20 5.47 3.84 -5.32
CA ASP A 20 6.50 4.64 -5.97
C ASP A 20 7.84 4.66 -5.21
N ASN A 21 7.91 4.00 -4.05
CA ASN A 21 9.05 3.93 -3.14
C ASN A 21 9.49 5.29 -2.56
N ARG A 22 8.55 6.23 -2.41
CA ARG A 22 8.71 7.56 -1.81
C ARG A 22 7.74 7.74 -0.65
N ASP A 23 8.27 7.71 0.56
CA ASP A 23 7.53 8.01 1.80
C ASP A 23 6.94 9.44 1.91
N GLY A 24 7.33 10.35 1.01
CA GLY A 24 6.79 11.70 0.92
C GLY A 24 5.61 11.87 -0.04
N THR A 25 5.21 10.82 -0.76
CA THR A 25 3.99 10.77 -1.57
C THR A 25 2.96 9.89 -0.86
N LEU A 26 1.67 10.09 -1.13
CA LEU A 26 0.61 9.33 -0.48
C LEU A 26 -0.70 9.35 -1.26
N TRP A 27 -1.33 8.20 -1.38
CA TRP A 27 -2.72 8.11 -1.77
C TRP A 27 -3.62 8.52 -0.60
N CYS A 28 -4.67 9.27 -0.89
CA CYS A 28 -5.79 9.44 0.04
C CYS A 28 -7.05 8.91 -0.62
N GLU A 29 -7.97 8.45 0.21
CA GLU A 29 -9.33 8.15 -0.19
C GLU A 29 -9.98 9.31 -0.98
N GLY A 30 -10.91 8.99 -1.87
CA GLY A 30 -11.52 9.96 -2.79
C GLY A 30 -13.01 10.21 -2.56
N VAL A 31 -13.57 9.71 -1.46
CA VAL A 31 -15.00 9.78 -1.13
C VAL A 31 -15.26 10.80 -0.03
N SER A 32 -16.51 11.21 0.15
CA SER A 32 -16.85 11.99 1.34
C SER A 32 -16.87 11.07 2.56
N GLY A 33 -16.10 11.38 3.60
CA GLY A 33 -16.08 10.60 4.84
C GLY A 33 -14.67 10.17 5.22
N THR A 34 -14.55 9.35 6.26
CA THR A 34 -13.25 8.85 6.73
C THR A 34 -12.59 7.78 5.83
N GLY A 35 -13.11 7.51 4.63
CA GLY A 35 -12.58 6.47 3.72
C GLY A 35 -12.83 5.03 4.15
N ILE A 36 -13.76 4.75 5.07
CA ILE A 36 -14.12 3.37 5.43
C ILE A 36 -14.80 2.69 4.22
N GLY A 37 -14.34 1.49 3.87
CA GLY A 37 -14.78 0.75 2.69
C GLY A 37 -13.97 1.02 1.43
N GLU A 38 -13.13 2.06 1.43
CA GLU A 38 -12.23 2.34 0.32
C GLU A 38 -11.12 1.29 0.21
N VAL A 39 -10.70 1.05 -1.03
CA VAL A 39 -9.70 0.04 -1.36
C VAL A 39 -8.60 0.64 -2.21
N VAL A 40 -7.35 0.44 -1.79
CA VAL A 40 -6.18 0.73 -2.62
C VAL A 40 -5.36 -0.54 -2.81
N VAL A 41 -4.87 -0.76 -4.03
CA VAL A 41 -4.12 -1.97 -4.39
C VAL A 41 -2.63 -1.67 -4.37
N GLY A 42 -1.87 -2.50 -3.67
CA GLY A 42 -0.41 -2.58 -3.62
C GLY A 42 0.13 -3.77 -4.42
N LEU A 43 1.38 -3.70 -4.89
CA LEU A 43 2.09 -4.82 -5.52
C LEU A 43 3.19 -5.28 -4.56
N ILE A 44 3.36 -6.60 -4.42
CA ILE A 44 4.36 -7.20 -3.53
C ILE A 44 5.03 -8.39 -4.21
N ASP A 45 6.24 -8.72 -3.78
CA ASP A 45 6.98 -9.92 -4.20
C ASP A 45 7.08 -10.93 -3.05
N LEU A 46 6.56 -12.13 -3.29
CA LEU A 46 6.54 -13.23 -2.32
C LEU A 46 7.75 -14.17 -2.42
N LYS A 47 8.74 -13.86 -3.28
CA LYS A 47 9.96 -14.66 -3.40
C LYS A 47 10.71 -14.66 -2.05
N LYS A 48 10.60 -15.79 -1.34
CA LYS A 48 11.23 -16.02 -0.02
C LYS A 48 10.85 -15.00 1.06
N LYS A 49 9.79 -14.21 0.85
CA LYS A 49 9.26 -13.21 1.80
C LYS A 49 7.80 -13.53 2.06
N ASN A 50 7.47 -13.83 3.31
CA ASN A 50 6.10 -14.09 3.75
C ASN A 50 5.43 -12.84 4.33
N PHE A 51 5.91 -11.65 3.98
CA PHE A 51 5.45 -10.39 4.54
C PHE A 51 5.57 -9.24 3.54
N PHE A 52 4.85 -8.16 3.81
CA PHE A 52 5.03 -6.88 3.17
C PHE A 52 4.94 -5.74 4.18
N TYR A 53 5.23 -4.51 3.75
CA TYR A 53 5.10 -3.32 4.58
C TYR A 53 3.99 -2.41 4.06
N ILE A 54 3.33 -1.74 5.01
CA ILE A 54 2.43 -0.61 4.74
C ILE A 54 2.93 0.61 5.52
N LEU A 55 2.86 1.79 4.91
CA LEU A 55 3.12 3.07 5.56
C LEU A 55 1.84 3.90 5.54
N THR A 56 1.26 4.16 6.70
CA THR A 56 0.00 4.90 6.82
C THR A 56 0.23 6.39 7.09
N GLY A 57 -0.69 7.21 6.59
CA GLY A 57 -0.72 8.66 6.81
C GLY A 57 0.39 9.44 6.11
N ASP A 58 0.42 10.74 6.37
CA ASP A 58 1.49 11.65 5.95
C ASP A 58 2.61 11.63 6.99
N GLN A 59 3.77 11.08 6.62
CA GLN A 59 4.86 10.83 7.55
C GLN A 59 5.85 12.00 7.67
N TYR A 60 5.56 13.18 7.10
CA TYR A 60 6.54 14.27 7.05
C TYR A 60 6.97 14.78 8.43
N THR A 61 6.01 15.05 9.32
CA THR A 61 6.22 15.46 10.72
C THR A 61 5.21 14.77 11.61
N ARG A 62 5.43 14.73 12.93
CA ARG A 62 4.42 14.22 13.86
C ARG A 62 3.09 14.98 13.75
N LYS A 63 3.15 16.29 13.51
CA LYS A 63 1.96 17.12 13.32
C LYS A 63 1.16 16.70 12.09
N THR A 64 1.80 16.53 10.93
CA THR A 64 1.09 16.10 9.70
C THR A 64 0.58 14.68 9.83
N PHE A 65 1.36 13.78 10.41
CA PHE A 65 0.95 12.41 10.69
C PHE A 65 -0.35 12.38 11.48
N GLU A 66 -0.44 13.14 12.58
CA GLU A 66 -1.61 13.20 13.45
C GLU A 66 -2.78 14.02 12.90
N SER A 67 -2.52 14.90 11.93
CA SER A 67 -3.53 15.80 11.35
C SER A 67 -4.55 15.06 10.49
N PHE A 68 -4.10 14.09 9.67
CA PHE A 68 -4.95 13.26 8.80
C PHE A 68 -5.47 12.01 9.51
N SER A 69 -6.59 11.47 9.05
CA SER A 69 -7.04 10.14 9.48
C SER A 69 -6.12 9.05 8.95
N ARG A 70 -6.03 7.94 9.69
CA ARG A 70 -5.11 6.83 9.40
C ARG A 70 -5.84 5.50 9.56
N PRO A 71 -5.63 4.49 8.69
CA PRO A 71 -6.24 3.19 8.88
C PRO A 71 -5.83 2.57 10.22
N SER A 72 -6.80 2.04 10.97
CA SER A 72 -6.59 1.32 12.24
C SER A 72 -6.78 -0.17 12.07
N GLU A 73 -7.84 -0.57 11.38
CA GLU A 73 -8.09 -1.95 10.99
C GLU A 73 -8.31 -2.01 9.49
N ILE A 74 -7.68 -2.99 8.87
CA ILE A 74 -7.76 -3.23 7.43
C ILE A 74 -8.08 -4.69 7.16
N VAL A 75 -8.66 -4.94 5.99
CA VAL A 75 -8.70 -6.26 5.38
C VAL A 75 -7.76 -6.25 4.18
N VAL A 76 -6.80 -7.18 4.19
CA VAL A 76 -5.89 -7.42 3.06
C VAL A 76 -6.50 -8.50 2.20
N HIS A 77 -6.89 -8.17 0.99
CA HIS A 77 -7.36 -9.13 -0.03
C HIS A 77 -6.21 -9.49 -0.96
N TYR A 78 -6.03 -10.77 -1.23
CA TYR A 78 -4.98 -11.30 -2.09
C TYR A 78 -5.54 -11.60 -3.48
N LEU A 79 -4.90 -10.99 -4.47
CA LEU A 79 -5.22 -11.11 -5.89
C LEU A 79 -4.00 -11.70 -6.59
N LEU A 80 -4.16 -12.86 -7.22
CA LEU A 80 -3.09 -13.62 -7.83
C LEU A 80 -3.11 -13.42 -9.35
N PRO A 81 -2.06 -12.84 -9.95
CA PRO A 81 -1.90 -12.81 -11.40
C PRO A 81 -1.79 -14.23 -11.96
N GLY A 82 -2.51 -14.51 -13.05
CA GLY A 82 -2.34 -15.76 -13.80
C GLY A 82 -1.10 -15.75 -14.68
N GLU A 83 -0.74 -14.57 -15.21
CA GLU A 83 0.52 -14.36 -15.94
C GLU A 83 1.11 -13.00 -15.57
N VAL A 84 2.45 -12.95 -15.59
CA VAL A 84 3.25 -11.75 -15.37
C VAL A 84 4.14 -11.58 -16.59
N GLY A 85 4.17 -10.37 -17.16
CA GLY A 85 4.99 -10.09 -18.32
C GLY A 85 5.46 -8.64 -18.39
N PRO A 86 6.52 -8.36 -19.14
CA PRO A 86 6.95 -6.98 -19.37
C PRO A 86 6.05 -6.30 -20.40
N SER A 87 5.75 -5.02 -20.18
CA SER A 87 5.25 -4.12 -21.21
C SER A 87 6.41 -3.61 -22.07
N GLN A 88 6.10 -3.15 -23.29
CA GLN A 88 7.09 -2.59 -24.22
C GLN A 88 7.84 -1.38 -23.64
N ASN A 89 7.28 -0.68 -22.66
CA ASN A 89 7.87 0.49 -22.00
C ASN A 89 8.43 0.19 -20.60
N GLY A 90 8.66 -1.09 -20.26
CA GLY A 90 9.32 -1.50 -19.02
C GLY A 90 8.43 -1.57 -17.77
N GLY A 91 7.13 -1.31 -17.88
CA GLY A 91 6.16 -1.60 -16.81
C GLY A 91 5.80 -3.09 -16.75
N THR A 92 5.31 -3.56 -15.61
CA THR A 92 4.84 -4.93 -15.40
C THR A 92 3.36 -5.07 -15.77
N ILE A 93 3.04 -6.04 -16.62
CA ILE A 93 1.68 -6.43 -16.99
C ILE A 93 1.28 -7.64 -16.17
N LEU A 94 0.12 -7.55 -15.51
CA LEU A 94 -0.49 -8.63 -14.75
C LEU A 94 -1.80 -9.01 -15.45
N THR A 95 -1.90 -10.24 -15.94
CA THR A 95 -3.08 -10.74 -16.66
C THR A 95 -3.80 -11.83 -15.87
N ASN A 96 -5.08 -12.06 -16.19
CA ASN A 96 -5.90 -13.12 -15.58
C ASN A 96 -5.90 -13.08 -14.05
N VAL A 97 -5.99 -11.88 -13.45
CA VAL A 97 -5.92 -11.69 -12.00
C VAL A 97 -7.14 -12.32 -11.33
N GLY A 98 -6.90 -13.34 -10.50
CA GLY A 98 -7.93 -14.06 -9.74
C GLY A 98 -7.92 -13.66 -8.27
N TYR A 99 -9.10 -13.65 -7.64
CA TYR A 99 -9.22 -13.50 -6.18
C TYR A 99 -8.89 -14.81 -5.48
N PHE A 100 -8.04 -14.74 -4.44
CA PHE A 100 -7.60 -15.91 -3.70
C PHE A 100 -8.19 -15.98 -2.29
N GLY A 101 -8.10 -14.88 -1.53
CA GLY A 101 -8.52 -14.88 -0.13
C GLY A 101 -8.21 -13.57 0.57
N LYS A 102 -8.42 -13.51 1.89
CA LYS A 102 -8.21 -12.31 2.67
C LYS A 102 -7.78 -12.58 4.10
N GLN A 103 -7.20 -11.58 4.75
CA GLN A 103 -6.93 -11.58 6.19
C GLN A 103 -7.26 -10.22 6.80
N SER A 104 -7.62 -10.19 8.09
CA SER A 104 -7.80 -8.94 8.84
C SER A 104 -6.52 -8.59 9.59
N VAL A 105 -6.17 -7.30 9.63
CA VAL A 105 -4.97 -6.81 10.29
C VAL A 105 -5.32 -5.56 11.10
N LYS A 106 -4.88 -5.54 12.35
CA LYS A 106 -4.90 -4.34 13.19
C LYS A 106 -3.54 -3.65 13.09
N LEU A 107 -3.57 -2.38 12.70
CA LEU A 107 -2.39 -1.54 12.54
C LEU A 107 -2.08 -0.80 13.85
N SER A 108 -0.79 -0.53 14.04
CA SER A 108 -0.29 0.35 15.09
C SER A 108 -0.73 1.79 14.83
N SER A 109 -0.95 2.55 15.91
CA SER A 109 -1.13 4.01 15.87
C SER A 109 0.17 4.78 15.64
N GLU A 110 1.32 4.10 15.79
CA GLU A 110 2.63 4.72 15.69
C GLU A 110 3.09 4.92 14.23
N PRO A 111 3.91 5.96 14.00
CA PRO A 111 4.51 6.23 12.70
C PRO A 111 5.53 5.16 12.30
N GLY A 112 5.87 5.13 11.01
CA GLY A 112 6.80 4.17 10.45
C GLY A 112 6.13 3.05 9.66
N TYR A 113 6.95 2.31 8.93
CA TYR A 113 6.49 1.16 8.16
C TYR A 113 6.04 0.05 9.11
N GLN A 114 4.87 -0.51 8.83
CA GLN A 114 4.30 -1.60 9.61
C GLN A 114 4.41 -2.89 8.80
N LYS A 115 5.08 -3.89 9.39
CA LYS A 115 5.24 -5.21 8.79
C LYS A 115 3.95 -6.01 8.92
N ILE A 116 3.44 -6.53 7.80
CA ILE A 116 2.27 -7.41 7.74
C ILE A 116 2.74 -8.79 7.29
N GLU A 117 2.67 -9.76 8.20
CA GLU A 117 2.86 -11.18 7.89
C GLU A 117 1.64 -11.71 7.11
N ILE A 118 1.91 -12.42 6.01
CA ILE A 118 0.92 -12.99 5.11
C ILE A 118 0.57 -14.38 5.64
N GLN A 119 -0.57 -14.49 6.31
CA GLN A 119 -1.02 -15.75 6.91
C GLN A 119 -1.18 -16.86 5.86
N PRO A 120 -1.80 -16.64 4.69
CA PRO A 120 -1.97 -17.69 3.70
C PRO A 120 -0.76 -17.83 2.74
N TYR A 121 0.45 -17.47 3.17
CA TYR A 121 1.64 -17.46 2.29
C TYR A 121 1.89 -18.81 1.61
N LYS A 122 1.81 -19.91 2.37
CA LYS A 122 2.08 -21.25 1.85
C LYS A 122 0.99 -21.70 0.87
N GLU A 123 -0.25 -21.30 1.11
CA GLU A 123 -1.39 -21.61 0.26
C GLU A 123 -1.34 -20.81 -1.04
N ILE A 124 -0.96 -19.52 -0.99
CA ILE A 124 -0.72 -18.69 -2.18
C ILE A 124 0.38 -19.31 -3.04
N LEU A 125 1.51 -19.71 -2.44
CA LEU A 125 2.61 -20.34 -3.19
C LEU A 125 2.24 -21.67 -3.85
N LYS A 126 1.26 -22.41 -3.31
CA LYS A 126 0.77 -23.65 -3.94
C LYS A 126 -0.11 -23.37 -5.16
N GLU A 127 -0.86 -22.27 -5.12
CA GLU A 127 -1.74 -21.86 -6.22
C GLU A 127 -0.92 -21.33 -7.42
N ILE A 128 0.19 -20.63 -7.12
CA ILE A 128 1.11 -20.13 -8.14
C ILE A 128 1.97 -21.30 -8.66
N LYS A 129 1.55 -21.88 -9.78
CA LYS A 129 2.15 -23.11 -10.36
C LYS A 129 3.58 -22.94 -10.88
N LYS A 130 4.08 -21.72 -11.07
CA LYS A 130 5.43 -21.43 -11.58
C LYS A 130 6.25 -20.66 -10.54
N GLN A 131 7.41 -21.20 -10.19
CA GLN A 131 8.42 -20.46 -9.44
C GLN A 131 9.25 -19.65 -10.42
N GLU A 132 8.84 -18.40 -10.66
CA GLU A 132 9.62 -17.45 -11.42
C GLU A 132 10.65 -16.73 -10.53
N ASP A 133 11.47 -15.88 -11.16
CA ASP A 133 12.42 -15.06 -10.44
C ASP A 133 11.78 -13.99 -9.55
N GLU A 134 10.49 -13.74 -9.70
CA GLU A 134 9.66 -12.94 -8.80
C GLU A 134 8.33 -13.66 -8.63
N ILE A 135 7.70 -13.52 -7.45
CA ILE A 135 6.36 -14.05 -7.21
C ILE A 135 5.47 -12.85 -6.91
N LEU A 136 5.05 -12.17 -7.96
CA LEU A 136 4.29 -10.93 -7.86
C LEU A 136 2.84 -11.21 -7.49
N VAL A 137 2.37 -10.55 -6.44
CA VAL A 137 1.00 -10.65 -5.92
C VAL A 137 0.45 -9.26 -5.68
N LEU A 138 -0.83 -9.07 -5.99
CA LEU A 138 -1.54 -7.85 -5.69
C LEU A 138 -2.21 -7.98 -4.31
N VAL A 139 -2.04 -6.95 -3.48
CA VAL A 139 -2.71 -6.82 -2.18
C VAL A 139 -3.67 -5.64 -2.21
N ALA A 140 -4.97 -5.91 -2.11
CA ALA A 140 -5.96 -4.85 -2.00
C ALA A 140 -6.23 -4.57 -0.51
N ILE A 141 -5.96 -3.34 -0.07
CA ILE A 141 -6.12 -2.89 1.30
C ILE A 141 -7.47 -2.21 1.43
N GLU A 142 -8.44 -2.89 2.05
CA GLU A 142 -9.75 -2.35 2.40
C GLU A 142 -9.69 -1.73 3.80
N ILE A 143 -10.08 -0.45 3.93
CA ILE A 143 -10.13 0.25 5.21
C ILE A 143 -11.40 -0.16 5.96
N LYS A 144 -11.27 -0.73 7.17
CA LYS A 144 -12.41 -1.13 8.02
C LYS A 144 -12.70 -0.15 9.13
N SER A 145 -11.66 0.44 9.71
CA SER A 145 -11.77 1.48 10.73
C SER A 145 -10.56 2.40 10.67
N VAL A 146 -10.70 3.58 11.26
CA VAL A 146 -9.67 4.62 11.23
C VAL A 146 -9.39 5.16 12.64
N ILE A 147 -8.18 5.65 12.83
CA ILE A 147 -7.86 6.62 13.87
C ILE A 147 -8.15 7.99 13.26
N GLU A 148 -9.11 8.71 13.82
CA GLU A 148 -9.44 10.06 13.35
C GLU A 148 -8.25 11.00 13.46
N GLY A 149 -8.05 11.80 12.41
CA GLY A 149 -7.12 12.91 12.41
C GLY A 149 -7.55 14.03 13.37
N LYS A 150 -6.60 14.90 13.74
CA LYS A 150 -6.91 16.08 14.56
C LYS A 150 -7.56 17.21 13.75
N GLU A 151 -7.24 17.32 12.46
CA GLU A 151 -7.70 18.44 11.61
C GLU A 151 -8.37 17.93 10.33
N ASN A 152 -7.73 17.03 9.59
CA ASN A 152 -8.17 16.49 8.30
C ASN A 152 -8.84 15.12 8.49
N LYS A 153 -9.92 15.10 9.27
CA LYS A 153 -10.63 13.86 9.67
C LYS A 153 -11.25 13.10 8.50
N GLU A 154 -11.70 13.84 7.50
CA GLU A 154 -12.35 13.32 6.30
C GLU A 154 -11.36 12.74 5.30
N HIS A 155 -10.07 12.60 5.63
CA HIS A 155 -9.07 12.11 4.69
C HIS A 155 -8.21 11.04 5.34
N THR A 156 -8.37 9.81 4.86
CA THR A 156 -7.54 8.68 5.26
C THR A 156 -6.55 8.36 4.16
N CYS A 157 -5.27 8.31 4.52
CA CYS A 157 -4.21 8.20 3.54
C CYS A 157 -3.21 7.09 3.84
N ILE A 158 -2.60 6.57 2.77
CA ILE A 158 -1.57 5.52 2.78
C ILE A 158 -0.44 6.01 1.87
N ALA A 159 0.77 6.08 2.42
CA ALA A 159 1.95 6.50 1.70
C ALA A 159 2.50 5.37 0.83
N GLU A 160 2.62 4.16 1.38
CA GLU A 160 3.30 3.05 0.70
C GLU A 160 2.72 1.68 1.03
N ILE A 161 2.80 0.78 0.07
CA ILE A 161 2.53 -0.65 0.19
C ILE A 161 3.58 -1.40 -0.65
N GLY A 162 4.43 -2.21 -0.02
CA GLY A 162 5.43 -2.95 -0.78
C GLY A 162 6.46 -3.69 0.06
N ASN A 163 7.31 -4.46 -0.63
CA ASN A 163 8.43 -5.17 -0.01
C ASN A 163 9.66 -5.33 -0.94
N PHE A 164 9.78 -4.47 -1.95
CA PHE A 164 10.84 -4.52 -2.96
C PHE A 164 12.19 -3.97 -2.48
N LYS A 165 12.20 -3.19 -1.39
CA LYS A 165 13.43 -2.66 -0.80
C LYS A 165 14.01 -3.60 0.26
N ASP A 166 15.21 -3.29 0.71
CA ASP A 166 15.87 -4.01 1.79
C ASP A 166 15.25 -3.63 3.15
N GLU A 167 15.62 -4.38 4.19
CA GLU A 167 15.09 -4.15 5.54
C GLU A 167 15.51 -2.77 6.09
N SER A 168 16.66 -2.24 5.66
CA SER A 168 17.14 -0.92 6.10
C SER A 168 16.22 0.20 5.65
N PHE A 169 15.67 0.12 4.42
CA PHE A 169 14.68 1.06 3.92
C PHE A 169 13.41 1.08 4.77
N TYR A 170 12.91 -0.09 5.19
CA TYR A 170 11.66 -0.19 5.94
C TYR A 170 11.83 0.09 7.44
N LYS A 171 13.05 0.01 7.99
CA LYS A 171 13.34 0.33 9.40
C LYS A 171 13.78 1.77 9.64
N LYS A 172 13.95 2.57 8.59
CA LYS A 172 14.34 3.97 8.73
C LYS A 172 13.27 4.78 9.47
N ALA A 173 13.68 5.82 10.19
CA ALA A 173 12.76 6.81 10.73
C ALA A 173 12.04 7.52 9.58
N THR A 174 10.71 7.60 9.66
CA THR A 174 9.87 8.21 8.62
C THR A 174 9.50 9.65 8.94
N ILE A 175 9.36 9.98 10.23
CA ILE A 175 9.13 11.33 10.71
C ILE A 175 10.45 12.10 10.77
N ARG A 176 10.40 13.37 10.34
CA ARG A 176 11.44 14.36 10.59
C ARG A 176 11.13 15.08 11.90
N ASP A 177 12.12 15.16 12.78
CA ASP A 177 12.09 16.02 13.98
C ASP A 177 12.11 17.50 13.59
#